data_AF-A0A7I7L8D1-F1
#
_entry.id   AF-A0A7I7L8D1-F1
#
_cell.length_a   1.000
_cell.length_b   1.000
_cell.length_c   1.000
_cell.angle_alpha   90.00
_cell.angle_beta   90.00
_cell.angle_gamma   90.00
#
_symmetry.space_group_name_H-M   'P 1'
#
loop_
_entity.id
_entity.type
_entity.pdbx_description
1 polymer ?
#
loop_
_entity_poly.entity_id
_entity_poly.type
_entity_poly.pdbx_seq_one_letter_code
_entity_poly.pdbx_strand_id
1 'polypeptide(L)'
;MPPWPPSSPTTASAISRQDLAAELEILLALGAAHGTDALIAALHRAVAFRRFRAADVRSILAAGTGTPQPRPAGDALILDLPVAPMRSLDAYKIGPVGADDEVIS
;
A
#
# COMPACT_ATOMS: atom_id res chain seq x y z
N MET A 1 -2.75 36.17 -5.45
CA MET A 1 -2.02 34.90 -5.39
C MET A 1 -1.59 34.69 -3.94
N PRO A 2 -2.29 33.87 -3.14
CA PRO A 2 -1.91 33.63 -1.74
C PRO A 2 -0.78 32.59 -1.66
N PRO A 3 0.16 32.70 -0.69
CA PRO A 3 1.19 31.69 -0.45
C PRO A 3 0.59 30.47 0.28
N TRP A 4 0.97 29.26 -0.16
CA TRP A 4 0.57 27.98 0.44
C TRP A 4 1.24 27.75 1.81
N PRO A 5 0.58 27.09 2.80
CA PRO A 5 1.16 26.82 4.13
C PRO A 5 2.23 25.72 4.11
N PRO A 6 3.24 25.76 5.00
CA PRO A 6 4.28 24.73 5.08
C PRO A 6 3.70 23.39 5.57
N SER A 7 4.05 22.30 4.91
CA SER A 7 3.73 20.93 5.35
C SER A 7 4.41 20.65 6.69
N SER A 8 3.62 20.26 7.70
CA SER A 8 4.14 19.82 9.01
C SER A 8 5.13 18.67 8.84
N PRO A 9 6.25 18.63 9.58
CA PRO A 9 7.15 17.50 9.54
C PRO A 9 6.43 16.26 10.10
N THR A 10 6.30 15.21 9.31
CA THR A 10 5.72 13.93 9.73
C THR A 10 6.63 13.28 10.77
N THR A 11 6.37 13.46 12.06
CA THR A 11 7.21 12.88 13.12
C THR A 11 7.41 11.37 12.95
N ALA A 12 8.65 10.95 12.73
CA ALA A 12 9.01 9.53 12.74
C ALA A 12 9.04 9.07 14.21
N SER A 13 8.23 8.07 14.55
CA SER A 13 8.15 7.54 15.91
C SER A 13 9.26 6.50 16.16
N ALA A 14 10.08 6.72 17.19
CA ALA A 14 11.11 5.78 17.61
C ALA A 14 10.50 4.63 18.43
N ILE A 15 10.95 3.39 18.18
CA ILE A 15 10.52 2.20 18.93
C ILE A 15 11.38 2.04 20.18
N SER A 16 10.74 1.76 21.32
CA SER A 16 11.44 1.39 22.55
C SER A 16 11.76 -0.10 22.57
N ARG A 17 12.78 -0.50 23.33
CA ARG A 17 13.15 -1.92 23.49
C ARG A 17 12.06 -2.76 24.17
N GLN A 18 11.17 -2.12 24.93
CA GLN A 18 10.07 -2.76 25.64
C GLN A 18 8.97 -3.17 24.65
N ASP A 19 8.75 -2.35 23.61
CA ASP A 19 7.83 -2.66 22.52
C ASP A 19 8.26 -3.93 21.77
N LEU A 20 9.58 -4.16 21.64
CA LEU A 20 10.11 -5.34 20.97
C LEU A 20 9.75 -6.65 21.69
N ALA A 21 9.80 -6.66 23.02
CA ALA A 21 9.45 -7.86 23.79
C ALA A 21 7.98 -8.22 23.58
N ALA A 22 7.09 -7.22 23.63
CA ALA A 22 5.67 -7.42 23.37
C ALA A 22 5.39 -7.89 21.93
N GLU A 23 6.08 -7.33 20.94
CA GLU A 23 5.97 -7.75 19.53
C GLU A 23 6.40 -9.21 19.35
N LEU A 24 7.47 -9.65 20.04
CA LEU A 24 7.96 -11.02 19.94
C LEU A 24 6.95 -12.04 20.50
N GLU A 25 6.29 -11.74 21.62
CA GLU A 25 5.23 -12.60 22.16
C GLU A 25 4.08 -12.78 21.15
N ILE A 26 3.70 -11.71 20.45
CA ILE A 26 2.68 -11.78 19.39
C ILE A 26 3.17 -12.65 18.23
N LEU A 27 4.43 -12.52 17.81
CA LEU A 27 5.01 -13.35 16.74
C LEU A 27 5.06 -14.83 17.12
N LEU A 28 5.39 -15.15 18.38
CA LEU A 28 5.37 -16.53 18.87
C LEU A 28 3.95 -17.11 18.85
N ALA A 29 2.95 -16.34 19.28
CA ALA A 29 1.55 -16.73 19.21
C ALA A 29 1.07 -16.95 17.76
N LEU A 30 1.48 -16.07 16.83
CA LEU A 30 1.18 -16.23 15.40
C LEU A 30 1.83 -17.50 14.83
N GLY A 31 3.07 -17.79 15.21
CA GLY A 31 3.78 -19.01 14.82
C GLY A 31 3.10 -20.28 15.31
N ALA A 32 2.61 -20.28 16.55
CA ALA A 32 1.85 -21.40 17.11
C ALA A 32 0.53 -21.64 16.34
N ALA A 33 -0.13 -20.57 15.86
CA ALA A 33 -1.41 -20.67 15.16
C ALA A 33 -1.30 -21.03 13.67
N HIS A 34 -0.25 -20.58 12.97
CA HIS A 34 -0.12 -20.73 11.51
C HIS A 34 0.98 -21.72 11.09
N GLY A 35 1.81 -22.16 12.02
CA GLY A 35 3.00 -22.95 11.74
C GLY A 35 4.22 -22.09 11.40
N THR A 36 5.41 -22.67 11.62
CA THR A 36 6.69 -21.97 11.51
C THR A 36 7.00 -21.55 10.07
N ASP A 37 6.73 -22.39 9.07
CA ASP A 37 7.04 -22.08 7.67
C ASP A 37 6.25 -20.88 7.15
N ALA A 38 4.96 -20.82 7.49
CA ALA A 38 4.09 -19.69 7.15
C ALA A 38 4.58 -18.40 7.83
N LEU A 39 5.02 -18.49 9.09
CA LEU A 39 5.59 -17.35 9.81
C LEU A 39 6.89 -16.85 9.17
N ILE A 40 7.82 -17.75 8.82
CA ILE A 40 9.10 -17.39 8.17
C ILE A 40 8.83 -16.71 6.82
N ALA A 41 7.93 -17.26 6.00
CA ALA A 41 7.56 -16.66 4.72
C ALA A 41 6.96 -15.26 4.90
N ALA A 42 6.12 -15.07 5.91
CA ALA A 42 5.53 -13.77 6.22
C ALA A 42 6.58 -12.76 6.71
N LEU A 43 7.55 -13.19 7.53
CA LEU A 43 8.66 -12.35 8.01
C LEU A 43 9.58 -11.92 6.86
N HIS A 44 9.97 -12.82 5.97
CA HIS A 44 10.75 -12.49 4.77
C HIS A 44 10.08 -11.38 3.96
N ARG A 45 8.77 -11.50 3.81
CA ARG A 45 7.97 -10.51 3.08
C ARG A 45 7.87 -9.19 3.82
N ALA A 46 7.63 -9.21 5.13
CA ALA A 46 7.59 -8.01 5.96
C ALA A 46 8.90 -7.22 5.85
N VAL A 47 10.06 -7.92 5.89
CA VAL A 47 11.39 -7.35 5.65
C VAL A 47 11.53 -6.76 4.24
N ALA A 48 11.05 -7.46 3.21
CA ALA A 48 11.11 -6.98 1.82
C ALA A 48 10.29 -5.69 1.60
N PHE A 49 9.18 -5.52 2.34
CA PHE A 49 8.40 -4.27 2.36
C PHE A 49 8.94 -3.22 3.36
N ARG A 50 9.98 -3.54 4.13
CA ARG A 50 10.49 -2.74 5.25
C ARG A 50 9.43 -2.37 6.30
N ARG A 51 8.52 -3.33 6.56
CA ARG A 51 7.45 -3.25 7.55
C ARG A 51 7.78 -4.21 8.69
N PHE A 52 8.04 -3.70 9.88
CA PHE A 52 8.65 -4.49 10.97
C PHE A 52 7.71 -4.82 12.14
N ARG A 53 6.39 -4.56 12.01
CA ARG A 53 5.43 -4.78 13.12
C ARG A 53 4.79 -6.16 13.05
N ALA A 54 4.44 -6.74 14.19
CA ALA A 54 3.66 -7.97 14.25
C ALA A 54 2.27 -7.80 13.61
N ALA A 55 1.70 -6.59 13.68
CA ALA A 55 0.48 -6.25 12.94
C ALA A 55 0.65 -6.40 11.41
N ASP A 56 1.82 -6.05 10.87
CA ASP A 56 2.12 -6.22 9.44
C ASP A 56 2.25 -7.70 9.09
N VAL A 57 2.93 -8.50 9.93
CA VAL A 57 3.06 -9.96 9.75
C VAL A 57 1.68 -10.64 9.78
N ARG A 58 0.82 -10.24 10.73
CA ARG A 58 -0.57 -10.72 10.79
C ARG A 58 -1.36 -10.37 9.52
N SER A 59 -1.19 -9.14 9.02
CA SER A 59 -1.86 -8.71 7.78
C SER A 59 -1.39 -9.50 6.56
N ILE A 60 -0.09 -9.82 6.49
CA ILE A 60 0.49 -10.69 5.45
C ILE A 60 -0.08 -12.11 5.54
N LEU A 61 -0.13 -12.70 6.74
CA LEU A 61 -0.68 -14.04 6.94
C LEU A 61 -2.16 -14.11 6.56
N ALA A 62 -2.94 -13.10 6.94
CA ALA A 62 -4.36 -13.02 6.61
C ALA A 62 -4.63 -12.88 5.10
N ALA A 63 -3.74 -12.17 4.38
CA ALA A 63 -3.89 -12.00 2.94
C ALA A 63 -3.39 -13.20 2.12
N GLY A 64 -2.66 -14.14 2.74
CA GLY A 64 -2.30 -15.42 2.14
C GLY A 64 -1.37 -15.33 0.91
N THR A 65 -1.44 -16.32 0.03
CA THR A 65 -0.55 -16.48 -1.14
C THR A 65 -0.82 -15.48 -2.27
N GLY A 66 -1.94 -14.75 -2.25
CA GLY A 66 -2.32 -13.75 -3.27
C GLY A 66 -1.61 -12.40 -3.13
N THR A 67 -0.63 -12.29 -2.24
CA THR A 67 -0.04 -11.02 -1.85
C THR A 67 1.11 -10.64 -2.83
N PRO A 68 1.21 -9.40 -3.35
CA PRO A 68 2.23 -9.04 -4.38
C PRO A 68 3.67 -9.15 -3.87
N GLN A 69 4.57 -9.90 -4.51
CA GLN A 69 5.98 -9.93 -4.06
C GLN A 69 6.71 -8.62 -4.45
N PRO A 70 7.44 -7.95 -3.52
CA PRO A 70 8.32 -6.84 -3.88
C PRO A 70 9.30 -7.29 -4.95
N ARG A 71 9.20 -6.71 -6.15
CA ARG A 71 10.16 -6.92 -7.23
C ARG A 71 11.11 -5.73 -7.24
N PRO A 72 12.42 -5.94 -7.43
CA PRO A 72 13.31 -4.82 -7.74
C PRO A 72 12.74 -4.01 -8.91
N ALA A 73 13.10 -2.73 -8.97
CA ALA A 73 12.81 -1.93 -10.15
C ALA A 73 13.32 -2.69 -11.39
N GLY A 74 12.47 -2.80 -12.40
CA GLY A 74 12.89 -3.34 -13.69
C GLY A 74 13.89 -2.41 -14.36
N ASP A 75 14.60 -2.92 -15.35
CA ASP A 75 15.43 -2.08 -16.21
C ASP A 75 14.60 -1.01 -16.91
N ALA A 76 15.24 0.10 -17.26
CA ALA A 76 14.60 1.14 -18.04
C ALA A 76 14.08 0.54 -19.35
N LEU A 77 12.79 0.68 -19.59
CA LEU A 77 12.18 0.27 -20.86
C LEU A 77 12.63 1.26 -21.95
N ILE A 78 13.71 0.90 -22.66
CA ILE A 78 14.18 1.64 -23.84
C ILE A 78 13.53 1.03 -25.07
N LEU A 79 12.33 1.49 -25.40
CA LEU A 79 11.63 1.18 -26.64
C LEU A 79 11.05 2.49 -27.19
N ASP A 80 11.04 2.64 -28.51
CA ASP A 80 10.31 3.72 -29.15
C ASP A 80 8.81 3.43 -29.03
N LEU A 81 8.19 3.99 -27.99
CA LEU A 81 6.77 3.78 -27.73
C LEU A 81 5.95 4.56 -28.75
N PRO A 82 4.89 3.95 -29.33
CA PRO A 82 3.98 4.68 -30.19
C PRO A 82 3.32 5.81 -29.39
N VAL A 83 3.27 7.01 -29.99
CA VAL A 83 2.57 8.15 -29.39
C VAL A 83 1.07 7.88 -29.41
N ALA A 84 0.49 7.68 -28.23
CA ALA A 84 -0.95 7.55 -28.09
C ALA A 84 -1.63 8.92 -28.29
N PRO A 85 -2.80 8.98 -28.97
CA PRO A 85 -3.58 10.22 -29.05
C PRO A 85 -3.97 10.71 -27.66
N MET A 86 -3.54 11.92 -27.29
CA MET A 86 -3.92 12.52 -26.01
C MET A 86 -5.33 13.10 -26.11
N ARG A 87 -6.20 12.74 -25.15
CA ARG A 87 -7.53 13.34 -24.99
C ARG A 87 -7.53 14.24 -23.75
N SER A 88 -8.14 15.41 -23.86
CA SER A 88 -8.29 16.31 -22.70
C SER A 88 -9.10 15.63 -21.60
N LEU A 89 -8.67 15.83 -20.34
CA LEU A 89 -9.38 15.36 -19.16
C LEU A 89 -10.79 15.96 -19.04
N ASP A 90 -11.00 17.16 -19.60
CA ASP A 90 -12.32 17.79 -19.67
C ASP A 90 -13.34 16.94 -20.42
N ALA A 91 -12.89 16.15 -21.40
CA ALA A 91 -13.77 15.27 -22.17
C ALA A 91 -14.32 14.09 -21.35
N TYR A 92 -13.81 13.88 -20.13
CA TYR A 92 -14.26 12.87 -19.18
C TYR A 92 -14.97 13.47 -17.97
N LYS A 93 -15.26 14.77 -17.97
CA LYS A 93 -16.07 15.38 -16.92
C LYS A 93 -17.43 14.68 -16.90
N ILE A 94 -17.68 13.97 -15.81
CA ILE A 94 -19.00 13.43 -15.51
C ILE A 94 -19.83 14.65 -15.10
N GLY A 95 -20.86 14.98 -15.88
CA GLY A 95 -21.83 16.00 -15.52
C GLY A 95 -22.59 15.60 -14.24
N PRO A 96 -23.25 16.55 -13.55
CA PRO A 96 -24.15 16.19 -12.46
C PRO A 96 -25.17 15.17 -12.98
N VAL A 97 -25.25 14.01 -12.35
CA VAL A 97 -26.29 13.03 -12.66
C VAL A 97 -27.63 13.67 -12.24
N GLY A 98 -28.41 14.12 -13.22
CA GLY A 98 -29.75 14.69 -13.00
C GLY A 98 -29.85 16.19 -13.26
N ALA A 99 -29.93 16.59 -14.54
CA ALA A 99 -30.62 17.80 -14.96
C ALA A 99 -31.30 17.64 -16.34
N ASP A 100 -31.54 16.40 -16.78
CA ASP A 100 -32.21 16.07 -18.04
C ASP A 100 -33.54 15.32 -17.80
N ASP A 101 -34.35 15.79 -16.83
CA ASP A 101 -35.74 15.32 -16.65
C ASP A 101 -36.76 16.46 -16.75
N GLU A 102 -36.61 17.36 -17.73
CA GLU A 102 -37.70 18.27 -18.08
C GLU A 102 -37.59 18.71 -19.54
N VAL A 103 -38.35 18.06 -20.42
CA VAL A 103 -39.23 18.64 -21.47
C VAL A 103 -39.80 17.46 -22.27
N ILE A 104 -40.88 16.83 -21.76
CA ILE A 104 -41.95 16.28 -22.59
C ILE A 104 -43.28 16.50 -21.85
N SER A 105 -43.92 17.65 -22.10
CA SER A 105 -45.34 17.82 -22.44
C SER A 105 -45.69 19.31 -22.44
#